data_AF-A0A367JV72-F1
#
_entry.id   AF-A0A367JV72-F1
#
_cell.length_a   1.000
_cell.length_b   1.000
_cell.length_c   1.000
_cell.angle_alpha   90.00
_cell.angle_beta   90.00
_cell.angle_gamma   90.00
#
_symmetry.space_group_name_H-M   'P 1'
#
loop_
_entity.id
_entity.type
_entity.pdbx_description
1 polymer ?
#
loop_
_entity_poly.entity_id
_entity_poly.type
_entity_poly.pdbx_seq_one_letter_code
_entity_poly.pdbx_strand_id
1 'polypeptide(L)'
;IFFNVIIDTSRSVAVLCALTGALMSATAYVTVRKIGQETHVLVHIVYFGFVASMISLLVYFVRLQQFVIPDYHQFNNALWMLGAIGPIAFLGQFLLSQGLKMAPTGLASVIQASDVVLAFIFGIALFKEYPGFSTILGSMIVVLMTTWVNVNRWRIYMTKNAAIRRRRSKDRLQQQQQR
;
A
#
# COMPACT_ATOMS: atom_id res chain seq x y z
N ILE A 1 1.72 -40.26 1.11
CA ILE A 1 3.05 -39.65 1.34
C ILE A 1 3.39 -38.64 0.24
N PHE A 2 3.38 -39.02 -1.04
CA PHE A 2 3.66 -38.11 -2.17
C PHE A 2 2.76 -36.85 -2.23
N PHE A 3 1.45 -36.97 -1.97
CA PHE A 3 0.54 -35.80 -1.99
C PHE A 3 0.84 -34.78 -0.89
N ASN A 4 1.22 -35.23 0.31
CA ASN A 4 1.61 -34.34 1.41
C ASN A 4 2.96 -33.64 1.14
N VAL A 5 3.92 -34.33 0.51
CA VAL A 5 5.22 -33.73 0.13
C VAL A 5 5.06 -32.66 -0.95
N ILE A 6 4.16 -32.85 -1.91
CA ILE A 6 3.87 -31.85 -2.95
C ILE A 6 3.17 -30.61 -2.34
N ILE A 7 2.23 -30.82 -1.41
CA ILE A 7 1.57 -29.72 -0.70
C ILE A 7 2.57 -28.95 0.17
N ASP A 8 3.47 -29.63 0.86
CA ASP A 8 4.48 -28.99 1.72
C ASP A 8 5.49 -28.17 0.92
N THR A 9 5.94 -28.71 -0.23
CA THR A 9 6.82 -27.99 -1.17
C THR A 9 6.12 -26.75 -1.74
N SER A 10 4.85 -26.88 -2.15
CA SER A 10 4.06 -25.76 -2.69
C SER A 10 3.80 -24.69 -1.62
N ARG A 11 3.54 -25.10 -0.39
CA ARG A 11 3.32 -24.21 0.75
C ARG A 11 4.59 -23.45 1.12
N SER A 12 5.72 -24.16 1.19
CA SER A 12 7.03 -23.57 1.46
C SER A 12 7.43 -22.55 0.38
N VAL A 13 7.24 -22.88 -0.90
CA VAL A 13 7.46 -21.95 -2.02
C VAL A 13 6.52 -20.74 -1.93
N ALA A 14 5.23 -20.94 -1.62
CA ALA A 14 4.29 -19.83 -1.45
C ALA A 14 4.69 -18.90 -0.30
N VAL A 15 5.14 -19.45 0.83
CA VAL A 15 5.65 -18.66 1.97
C VAL A 15 6.90 -17.87 1.58
N LEU A 16 7.84 -18.49 0.87
CA LEU A 16 9.03 -17.80 0.38
C LEU A 16 8.68 -16.68 -0.60
N CYS A 17 7.76 -16.89 -1.53
CA CYS A 17 7.27 -15.85 -2.44
C CYS A 17 6.58 -14.70 -1.70
N ALA A 18 5.79 -15.00 -0.65
CA ALA A 18 5.16 -13.97 0.16
C ALA A 18 6.20 -13.14 0.94
N LEU A 19 7.21 -13.79 1.52
CA LEU A 19 8.29 -13.12 2.24
C LEU A 19 9.16 -12.25 1.32
N THR A 20 9.55 -12.76 0.15
CA THR A 20 10.33 -11.97 -0.82
C THR A 20 9.51 -10.80 -1.36
N GLY A 21 8.22 -10.99 -1.62
CA GLY A 21 7.30 -9.92 -2.00
C GLY A 21 7.16 -8.84 -0.92
N ALA A 22 7.07 -9.24 0.36
CA ALA A 22 7.02 -8.30 1.48
C ALA A 22 8.32 -7.50 1.63
N LEU A 23 9.49 -8.16 1.50
CA LEU A 23 10.80 -7.50 1.53
C LEU A 23 10.97 -6.53 0.36
N MET A 24 10.56 -6.93 -0.84
CA MET A 24 10.62 -6.07 -2.02
C MET A 24 9.68 -4.86 -1.89
N SER A 25 8.49 -5.05 -1.33
CA SER A 25 7.55 -3.95 -1.06
C SER A 25 8.11 -2.96 -0.04
N ALA A 26 8.68 -3.46 1.07
CA ALA A 26 9.27 -2.61 2.10
C ALA A 26 10.47 -1.80 1.55
N THR A 27 11.36 -2.44 0.80
CA THR A 27 12.52 -1.77 0.18
C THR A 27 12.09 -0.76 -0.89
N ALA A 28 11.07 -1.06 -1.68
CA ALA A 28 10.48 -0.12 -2.63
C ALA A 28 9.95 1.12 -1.90
N TYR A 29 9.09 0.96 -0.90
CA TYR A 29 8.52 2.10 -0.16
C TYR A 29 9.57 2.99 0.51
N VAL A 30 10.62 2.40 1.09
CA VAL A 30 11.73 3.16 1.68
C VAL A 30 12.51 3.92 0.60
N THR A 31 12.75 3.31 -0.55
CA THR A 31 13.46 3.93 -1.68
C THR A 31 12.66 5.08 -2.29
N VAL A 32 11.38 4.88 -2.58
CA VAL A 32 10.47 5.93 -3.08
C VAL A 32 10.48 7.12 -2.13
N ARG A 33 10.47 6.87 -0.82
CA ARG A 33 10.50 7.93 0.18
C ARG A 33 11.80 8.71 0.21
N LYS A 34 12.96 8.03 0.06
CA LYS A 34 14.27 8.70 0.01
C LYS A 34 14.42 9.57 -1.24
N ILE A 35 13.97 9.09 -2.40
CA ILE A 35 14.09 9.81 -3.69
C ILE A 35 13.03 10.93 -3.80
N GLY A 36 11.87 10.75 -3.17
CA GLY A 36 10.71 11.61 -3.34
C GLY A 36 10.87 13.08 -2.91
N GLN A 37 11.95 13.46 -2.23
CA GLN A 37 12.18 14.84 -1.79
C GLN A 37 12.63 15.78 -2.92
N GLU A 38 13.23 15.24 -4.00
CA GLU A 38 13.93 16.06 -5.01
C GLU A 38 13.28 16.03 -6.41
N THR A 39 12.29 15.16 -6.67
CA THR A 39 11.73 14.93 -8.02
C THR A 39 10.20 14.98 -8.10
N HIS A 40 9.67 15.35 -9.28
CA HIS A 40 8.23 15.34 -9.56
C HIS A 40 7.62 13.94 -9.40
N VAL A 41 6.51 13.84 -8.68
CA VAL A 41 5.76 12.57 -8.41
C VAL A 41 5.38 11.84 -9.69
N LEU A 42 4.98 12.60 -10.71
CA LEU A 42 4.46 12.05 -11.97
C LEU A 42 5.49 11.19 -12.69
N VAL A 43 6.76 11.62 -12.70
CA VAL A 43 7.86 10.88 -13.33
C VAL A 43 8.01 9.51 -12.67
N HIS A 44 7.98 9.46 -11.33
CA HIS A 44 8.13 8.22 -10.59
C HIS A 44 7.07 7.17 -10.95
N ILE A 45 5.81 7.58 -11.12
CA ILE A 45 4.70 6.66 -11.42
C ILE A 45 4.79 6.15 -12.85
N VAL A 46 5.19 7.01 -13.79
CA VAL A 46 5.39 6.60 -15.20
C VAL A 46 6.52 5.58 -15.32
N TYR A 47 7.66 5.82 -14.65
CA TYR A 47 8.77 4.85 -14.62
C TYR A 47 8.37 3.54 -13.93
N PHE A 48 7.63 3.62 -12.82
CA PHE A 48 7.11 2.44 -12.14
C PHE A 48 6.17 1.62 -13.06
N GLY A 49 5.24 2.30 -13.74
CA GLY A 49 4.33 1.65 -14.69
C GLY A 49 5.06 1.01 -15.88
N PHE A 50 6.10 1.66 -16.40
CA PHE A 50 6.93 1.11 -17.47
C PHE A 50 7.67 -0.16 -17.03
N VAL A 51 8.32 -0.13 -15.86
CA VAL A 51 9.00 -1.30 -15.29
C VAL A 51 8.01 -2.42 -14.99
N ALA A 52 6.84 -2.11 -14.43
CA ALA A 52 5.79 -3.08 -14.18
C ALA A 52 5.30 -3.74 -15.47
N SER A 53 5.10 -2.97 -16.55
CA SER A 53 4.72 -3.50 -17.86
C SER A 53 5.78 -4.44 -18.44
N MET A 54 7.07 -4.10 -18.33
CA MET A 54 8.17 -4.98 -18.75
C MET A 54 8.22 -6.28 -17.94
N ILE A 55 8.02 -6.20 -16.62
CA ILE A 55 7.97 -7.40 -15.76
C ILE A 55 6.76 -8.26 -16.12
N SER A 56 5.57 -7.67 -16.32
CA SER A 56 4.38 -8.40 -16.76
C SER A 56 4.60 -9.13 -18.08
N LEU A 57 5.29 -8.48 -19.03
CA LEU A 57 5.64 -9.09 -20.31
C LEU A 57 6.64 -10.24 -20.14
N LEU A 58 7.63 -10.10 -19.24
CA LEU A 58 8.58 -11.16 -18.91
C LEU A 58 7.89 -12.38 -18.25
N VAL A 59 6.97 -12.15 -17.31
CA VAL A 59 6.18 -13.21 -16.66
C VAL A 59 5.33 -13.98 -17.68
N TYR A 60 4.79 -13.28 -18.68
CA TYR A 60 4.10 -13.91 -19.81
C TYR A 60 5.04 -14.83 -20.61
N PHE A 61 6.24 -14.37 -20.97
CA PHE A 61 7.22 -15.17 -21.72
C PHE A 61 7.64 -16.46 -20.99
N VAL A 62 7.70 -16.43 -19.66
CA VAL A 62 8.04 -17.60 -18.83
C VAL A 62 6.87 -18.60 -18.72
N ARG A 63 5.72 -18.35 -19.37
CA ARG A 63 4.50 -19.19 -19.34
C ARG A 63 4.00 -19.50 -17.93
N LEU A 64 4.23 -18.61 -16.97
CA LEU A 64 3.70 -18.75 -15.61
C LEU A 64 2.16 -18.64 -15.56
N GLN A 65 1.52 -18.13 -16.63
CA GLN A 65 0.08 -18.16 -16.83
C GLN A 65 -0.26 -18.69 -18.22
N GLN A 66 -1.34 -19.46 -18.32
CA GLN A 66 -1.91 -19.86 -19.61
C GLN A 66 -2.75 -18.72 -20.16
N PHE A 67 -2.35 -18.19 -21.32
CA PHE A 67 -3.08 -17.13 -22.00
C PHE A 67 -4.26 -17.74 -22.76
N VAL A 68 -5.46 -17.60 -22.19
CA VAL A 68 -6.71 -17.93 -22.87
C VAL A 68 -7.16 -16.67 -23.59
N ILE A 69 -7.20 -16.71 -24.92
CA ILE A 69 -7.77 -15.63 -25.73
C ILE A 69 -9.29 -15.68 -25.51
N PRO A 70 -9.90 -14.63 -24.92
CA PRO A 70 -11.34 -14.60 -24.71
C PRO A 70 -12.08 -14.46 -26.05
N ASP A 71 -13.28 -15.01 -26.13
CA ASP A 71 -14.19 -14.81 -27.25
C ASP A 71 -14.46 -13.30 -27.48
N TYR A 72 -14.86 -12.90 -28.70
CA TYR A 72 -15.05 -11.48 -29.08
C TYR A 72 -15.91 -10.66 -28.08
N HIS A 73 -16.94 -11.28 -27.50
CA HIS A 73 -17.78 -10.63 -26.48
C HIS A 73 -17.08 -10.46 -25.13
N GLN A 74 -16.25 -11.41 -24.71
CA GLN A 74 -15.47 -11.31 -23.47
C GLN A 74 -14.32 -10.31 -23.61
N PHE A 75 -13.77 -10.17 -24.83
CA PHE A 75 -12.73 -9.19 -25.14
C PHE A 75 -13.22 -7.75 -24.96
N ASN A 76 -14.43 -7.41 -25.44
CA ASN A 76 -15.00 -6.07 -25.27
C ASN A 76 -15.25 -5.73 -23.79
N ASN A 77 -15.81 -6.67 -23.01
CA ASN A 77 -16.04 -6.45 -21.59
C ASN A 77 -14.72 -6.28 -20.82
N ALA A 78 -13.71 -7.09 -21.14
CA ALA A 78 -12.38 -6.97 -20.56
C ALA A 78 -11.72 -5.62 -20.89
N LEU A 79 -11.85 -5.13 -22.13
CA LEU A 79 -11.34 -3.81 -22.51
C LEU A 79 -12.03 -2.68 -21.75
N TRP A 80 -13.36 -2.74 -21.60
CA TRP A 80 -14.09 -1.73 -20.82
C TRP A 80 -13.68 -1.72 -19.35
N MET A 81 -13.52 -2.90 -18.74
CA MET A 81 -13.04 -3.01 -17.36
C MET A 81 -11.60 -2.50 -17.24
N LEU A 82 -10.71 -2.84 -18.17
CA LEU A 82 -9.33 -2.37 -18.17
C LEU A 82 -9.25 -0.85 -18.37
N GLY A 83 -10.09 -0.31 -19.25
CA GLY A 83 -10.23 1.13 -19.51
C GLY A 83 -10.79 1.90 -18.31
N ALA A 84 -11.61 1.27 -17.47
CA ALA A 84 -12.09 1.87 -16.22
C ALA A 84 -11.06 1.75 -15.08
N ILE A 85 -10.47 0.56 -14.89
CA ILE A 85 -9.54 0.29 -13.79
C ILE A 85 -8.21 1.02 -13.98
N GLY A 86 -7.71 1.14 -15.21
CA GLY A 86 -6.43 1.78 -15.51
C GLY A 86 -6.32 3.22 -14.99
N PRO A 87 -7.21 4.15 -15.39
CA PRO A 87 -7.21 5.52 -14.90
C PRO A 87 -7.43 5.61 -13.38
N ILE A 88 -8.31 4.78 -12.82
CA ILE A 88 -8.59 4.76 -11.38
C ILE A 88 -7.36 4.29 -10.60
N ALA A 89 -6.69 3.24 -11.05
CA ALA A 89 -5.47 2.72 -10.44
C ALA A 89 -4.32 3.72 -10.56
N PHE A 90 -4.17 4.37 -11.72
CA PHE A 90 -3.19 5.43 -11.93
C PHE A 90 -3.42 6.60 -10.98
N LEU A 91 -4.68 7.06 -10.87
CA LEU A 91 -5.06 8.14 -9.98
C LEU A 91 -4.82 7.74 -8.51
N GLY A 92 -5.19 6.52 -8.11
CA GLY A 92 -4.93 5.99 -6.77
C GLY A 92 -3.43 5.97 -6.45
N GLN A 93 -2.59 5.48 -7.36
CA GLN A 93 -1.14 5.46 -7.20
C GLN A 93 -0.55 6.89 -7.16
N PHE A 94 -1.12 7.81 -7.92
CA PHE A 94 -0.76 9.23 -7.87
C PHE A 94 -1.06 9.85 -6.51
N LEU A 95 -2.28 9.71 -6.00
CA LEU A 95 -2.66 10.23 -4.69
C LEU A 95 -1.82 9.60 -3.58
N LEU A 96 -1.56 8.29 -3.63
CA LEU A 96 -0.72 7.59 -2.66
C LEU A 96 0.70 8.18 -2.63
N SER A 97 1.31 8.33 -3.81
CA SER A 97 2.67 8.85 -3.93
C SER A 97 2.78 10.31 -3.49
N GLN A 98 1.77 11.12 -3.81
CA GLN A 98 1.69 12.52 -3.42
C GLN A 98 1.48 12.64 -1.90
N GLY A 99 0.55 11.87 -1.33
CA GLY A 99 0.29 11.82 0.11
C GLY A 99 1.50 11.36 0.92
N LEU A 100 2.27 10.39 0.43
CA LEU A 100 3.51 9.94 1.08
C LEU A 100 4.61 11.02 1.11
N LYS A 101 4.65 11.93 0.13
CA LYS A 101 5.60 13.04 0.11
C LYS A 101 5.20 14.17 1.06
N MET A 102 3.91 14.49 1.12
CA MET A 102 3.39 15.54 2.01
C MET A 102 3.38 15.10 3.49
N ALA A 103 3.26 13.79 3.76
CA ALA A 103 3.15 13.28 5.12
C ALA A 103 4.51 13.27 5.86
N PRO A 104 4.59 13.86 7.07
CA PRO A 104 5.79 13.81 7.90
C PRO A 104 6.13 12.37 8.29
N THR A 105 7.40 12.14 8.67
CA THR A 105 8.03 10.81 8.66
C THR A 105 7.24 9.73 9.41
N GLY A 106 6.59 10.12 10.51
CA GLY A 106 5.77 9.25 11.35
C GLY A 106 4.28 9.11 10.98
N LEU A 107 3.72 9.98 10.13
CA LEU A 107 2.31 9.93 9.76
C LEU A 107 2.04 9.00 8.57
N ALA A 108 3.00 8.86 7.65
CA ALA A 108 2.86 7.97 6.48
C ALA A 108 2.55 6.51 6.87
N SER A 109 3.21 5.99 7.90
CA SER A 109 2.98 4.62 8.39
C SER A 109 1.57 4.44 8.96
N VAL A 110 0.99 5.49 9.54
CA VAL A 110 -0.39 5.48 10.05
C VAL A 110 -1.38 5.42 8.89
N ILE A 111 -1.13 6.18 7.82
CA ILE A 111 -1.98 6.18 6.62
C ILE A 111 -1.96 4.81 5.93
N GLN A 112 -0.77 4.19 5.78
CA GLN A 112 -0.65 2.84 5.20
C GLN A 112 -1.35 1.78 6.06
N ALA A 113 -1.26 1.88 7.39
CA ALA A 113 -1.94 0.96 8.28
C ALA A 113 -3.48 1.07 8.14
N SER A 114 -4.03 2.28 7.91
CA SER A 114 -5.47 2.47 7.68
C SER A 114 -6.02 1.75 6.45
N ASP A 115 -5.17 1.44 5.46
CA ASP A 115 -5.61 0.75 4.23
C ASP A 115 -6.27 -0.60 4.54
N VAL A 116 -5.76 -1.32 5.55
CA VAL A 116 -6.35 -2.59 6.02
C VAL A 116 -7.80 -2.39 6.48
N VAL A 117 -8.07 -1.31 7.23
CA VAL A 117 -9.43 -1.02 7.71
C VAL A 117 -10.36 -0.68 6.55
N LEU A 118 -9.89 0.13 5.59
CA LEU A 118 -10.65 0.48 4.40
C LEU A 118 -10.93 -0.76 3.52
N ALA A 119 -9.95 -1.63 3.34
CA ALA A 119 -10.10 -2.89 2.61
C ALA A 119 -11.19 -3.78 3.23
N PHE A 120 -11.25 -3.87 4.57
CA PHE A 120 -12.31 -4.61 5.25
C PHE A 120 -13.70 -3.99 5.05
N ILE A 121 -13.80 -2.66 5.15
CA ILE A 121 -15.08 -1.95 4.94
C ILE A 121 -15.57 -2.16 3.50
N PHE A 122 -14.69 -1.99 2.51
CA PHE A 122 -15.03 -2.21 1.11
C PHE A 122 -15.33 -3.68 0.80
N GLY A 123 -14.60 -4.61 1.43
CA GLY A 123 -14.86 -6.05 1.34
C GLY A 123 -16.29 -6.41 1.70
N ILE A 124 -16.75 -5.95 2.87
CA ILE A 124 -18.12 -6.20 3.35
C ILE A 124 -19.15 -5.44 2.50
N ALA A 125 -18.88 -4.17 2.17
CA ALA A 125 -19.83 -3.31 1.48
C ALA A 125 -20.07 -3.71 0.01
N LEU A 126 -19.02 -4.08 -0.72
CA LEU A 126 -19.09 -4.38 -2.16
C LEU A 126 -19.29 -5.86 -2.46
N PHE A 127 -18.56 -6.74 -1.76
CA PHE A 127 -18.57 -8.18 -2.08
C PHE A 127 -19.62 -8.96 -1.31
N LYS A 128 -20.20 -8.38 -0.24
CA LYS A 128 -21.18 -9.03 0.65
C LYS A 128 -20.78 -10.46 1.05
N GLU A 129 -19.48 -10.75 1.08
CA GLU A 129 -18.98 -12.00 1.63
C GLU A 129 -19.25 -11.93 3.13
N TYR A 130 -20.03 -12.89 3.61
CA TYR A 130 -20.26 -13.10 5.04
C TYR A 130 -19.24 -14.12 5.52
N PRO A 131 -18.05 -13.68 5.98
CA PRO A 131 -17.06 -14.59 6.52
C PRO A 131 -17.64 -15.39 7.69
N GLY A 132 -17.21 -16.64 7.82
CA GLY A 132 -17.56 -17.46 8.99
C GLY A 132 -17.13 -16.81 10.31
N PHE A 133 -17.71 -17.27 11.42
CA PHE A 133 -17.54 -16.66 12.74
C PHE A 133 -16.06 -16.49 13.15
N SER A 134 -15.19 -17.46 12.84
CA SER A 134 -13.75 -17.37 13.11
C SER A 134 -13.05 -16.25 12.34
N THR A 135 -13.45 -16.00 11.09
CA THR A 135 -12.89 -14.93 10.26
C THR A 135 -13.41 -13.56 10.69
N ILE A 136 -14.65 -13.47 11.17
CA ILE A 136 -15.20 -12.25 11.78
C ILE A 136 -14.41 -11.88 13.04
N LEU A 137 -14.14 -12.85 13.92
CA LEU A 137 -13.34 -12.61 15.12
C LEU A 137 -11.91 -12.18 14.77
N GLY A 138 -11.27 -12.86 13.81
CA GLY A 138 -9.93 -12.50 13.36
C GLY A 138 -9.87 -11.11 12.75
N SER A 139 -10.81 -10.76 11.87
CA SER A 139 -10.85 -9.44 11.23
C SER A 139 -11.13 -8.31 12.23
N MET A 140 -12.04 -8.52 13.20
CA MET A 140 -12.29 -7.55 14.26
C MET A 140 -11.03 -7.23 15.05
N ILE A 141 -10.26 -8.25 15.44
CA ILE A 141 -9.00 -8.04 16.18
C ILE A 141 -8.02 -7.21 15.35
N VAL A 142 -7.85 -7.53 14.06
CA VAL A 142 -6.94 -6.80 13.16
C VAL A 142 -7.38 -5.34 13.02
N VAL A 143 -8.67 -5.09 12.79
CA VAL A 143 -9.21 -3.74 12.64
C VAL A 143 -9.07 -2.94 13.93
N LEU A 144 -9.34 -3.54 15.09
CA LEU A 144 -9.18 -2.88 16.39
C LEU A 144 -7.72 -2.50 16.66
N MET A 145 -6.78 -3.41 16.44
CA MET A 145 -5.35 -3.17 16.65
C MET A 145 -4.82 -2.08 15.72
N THR A 146 -5.17 -2.15 14.44
CA THR A 146 -4.76 -1.15 13.45
C THR A 146 -5.30 0.23 13.80
N THR A 147 -6.59 0.32 14.13
CA THR A 147 -7.22 1.58 14.52
C THR A 147 -6.58 2.15 15.78
N TRP A 148 -6.31 1.29 16.77
CA TRP A 148 -5.66 1.69 18.02
C TRP A 148 -4.25 2.24 17.80
N VAL A 149 -3.43 1.54 16.99
CA VAL A 149 -2.08 1.99 16.63
C VAL A 149 -2.14 3.33 15.92
N ASN A 150 -3.08 3.50 14.99
CA ASN A 150 -3.26 4.73 14.23
C ASN A 150 -3.58 5.93 15.15
N VAL A 151 -4.53 5.76 16.06
CA VAL A 151 -4.91 6.80 17.03
C VAL A 151 -3.75 7.10 17.99
N ASN A 152 -3.08 6.08 18.52
CA ASN A 152 -1.99 6.28 19.48
C ASN A 152 -0.79 7.01 18.84
N ARG A 153 -0.40 6.63 17.62
CA ARG A 153 0.68 7.29 16.88
C ARG A 153 0.32 8.74 16.54
N TRP A 154 -0.92 9.00 16.13
CA TRP A 154 -1.42 10.35 15.89
C TRP A 154 -1.36 11.23 17.15
N ARG A 155 -1.74 10.67 18.31
CA ARG A 155 -1.66 11.37 19.61
C ARG A 155 -0.22 11.78 19.96
N ILE A 156 0.74 10.87 19.79
CA ILE A 156 2.17 11.15 20.04
C ILE A 156 2.72 12.20 19.06
N TYR A 157 2.28 12.18 17.81
CA TYR A 157 2.68 13.19 16.82
C TYR A 157 2.19 14.59 17.23
N MET A 158 0.94 14.71 17.66
CA MET A 158 0.38 15.99 18.11
C MET A 158 1.12 16.57 19.33
N THR A 159 1.46 15.73 20.33
CA THR A 159 2.18 16.20 21.52
C THR A 159 3.59 16.66 21.20
N LYS A 160 4.32 15.92 20.33
CA LYS A 160 5.65 16.34 19.86
C LYS A 160 5.58 17.64 19.06
N ASN A 161 4.59 17.80 18.16
CA ASN A 161 4.45 19.02 17.37
C ASN A 161 4.09 20.23 18.24
N ALA A 162 3.24 20.05 19.25
CA ALA A 162 2.91 21.11 20.21
C ALA A 162 4.16 21.54 21.01
N ALA A 163 5.02 20.59 21.40
CA ALA A 163 6.27 20.90 22.10
C ALA A 163 7.27 21.66 21.21
N ILE A 164 7.41 21.29 19.93
CA ILE A 164 8.28 21.98 18.97
C ILE A 164 7.80 23.42 18.73
N ARG A 165 6.48 23.64 18.59
CA ARG A 165 5.92 25.00 18.43
C ARG A 165 6.20 25.88 19.65
N ARG A 166 6.07 25.33 20.87
CA ARG A 166 6.37 26.04 22.12
C ARG A 166 7.86 26.40 22.26
N ARG A 167 8.78 25.56 21.76
CA ARG A 167 10.21 25.89 21.72
C ARG A 167 10.48 27.04 20.75
N ARG A 168 10.01 26.94 19.50
CA ARG A 168 10.19 28.01 18.50
C ARG A 168 9.61 29.35 18.94
N SER A 169 8.48 29.37 19.66
CA SER A 169 7.94 30.62 20.19
C SER A 169 8.82 31.23 21.28
N LYS A 170 9.40 30.40 22.16
CA LYS A 170 10.37 30.87 23.17
C LYS A 170 11.65 31.40 22.52
N ASP A 171 12.17 30.71 21.52
CA ASP A 171 13.39 31.13 20.80
C ASP A 171 13.18 32.48 20.09
N ARG A 172 11.99 32.70 19.50
CA ARG A 172 11.62 33.99 18.88
C ARG A 172 11.52 35.13 19.91
N LEU A 173 10.95 34.85 21.09
CA LEU A 173 10.85 35.84 22.17
C LEU A 173 12.23 36.20 22.73
N GLN A 174 13.13 35.23 22.88
CA GLN A 174 14.52 35.47 23.30
C GLN A 174 15.28 36.30 22.26
N GLN A 175 15.12 36.01 20.96
CA GLN A 175 15.73 36.82 19.89
C GLN A 175 15.18 38.25 19.84
N GLN A 176 13.91 38.46 20.18
CA GLN A 176 13.34 39.81 20.28
C GLN A 176 13.84 40.56 21.52
N GLN A 177 14.09 39.87 22.64
CA GLN A 177 14.68 40.50 23.83
C GLN A 177 16.17 40.84 23.69
N GLN A 178 16.86 40.21 22.74
CA GLN A 178 18.28 40.47 22.45
C GLN A 178 18.52 41.56 21.40
N ARG A 179 17.46 42.10 20.77
CA ARG A 179 17.52 43.24 19.84
C ARG A 179 17.05 44.50 20.52
#